data_AF-A0A957Z067-F1
#
_entry.id   AF-A0A957Z067-F1
#
_cell.length_a   1.000
_cell.length_b   1.000
_cell.length_c   1.000
_cell.angle_alpha   90.00
_cell.angle_beta   90.00
_cell.angle_gamma   90.00
#
_symmetry.space_group_name_H-M   'P 1'
#
loop_
_entity.id
_entity.type
_entity.pdbx_description
1 polymer ?
#
loop_
_entity_poly.entity_id
_entity_poly.type
_entity_poly.pdbx_seq_one_letter_code
_entity_poly.pdbx_strand_id
1 'polypeptide(L)'
;MEPLIVSSFLLIVALLSVFVDRYFQRGRALRRREQAQLSQQIHELPGRRSWRERLAAMWSFRRPPPADLSQHLRAWATTMLTEDEAFQHWLIGLPDEDAQHFTANLAAFYQELGLALPLLFDPDVGQHPALQQTLQEIALSYCRLHARAAQARVEMQGFQHYRAFKHAPTTVEHLRFAQQLYAQLVENRIVPAASSAMFLAPEAERRDYLLRMITEAEQRDREAFNRALCQVVVRQTTMAPLPTDGVTAVPRKSQPVFSPSTAGI
;
A
#
# COMPACT_ATOMS: atom_id res chain seq x y z
N MET A 1 -43.96 23.34 2.20
CA MET A 1 -43.93 22.20 3.14
C MET A 1 -42.55 21.54 3.26
N GLU A 2 -41.59 21.83 2.38
CA GLU A 2 -40.24 21.23 2.44
C GLU A 2 -39.29 21.65 3.60
N PRO A 3 -39.37 22.86 4.21
CA PRO A 3 -38.37 23.23 5.23
C PRO A 3 -38.53 22.45 6.56
N LEU A 4 -39.72 21.89 6.83
CA LEU A 4 -39.97 21.10 8.03
C LEU A 4 -39.31 19.71 7.97
N ILE A 5 -39.21 19.11 6.77
CA ILE A 5 -38.61 17.79 6.59
C ILE A 5 -37.09 17.86 6.82
N VAL A 6 -36.42 18.87 6.26
CA VAL A 6 -34.97 19.07 6.42
C VAL A 6 -34.60 19.34 7.89
N SER A 7 -35.41 20.13 8.60
CA SER A 7 -35.17 20.42 10.02
C SER A 7 -35.29 19.18 10.90
N SER A 8 -36.30 18.33 10.66
CA SER A 8 -36.49 17.08 11.41
C SER A 8 -35.35 16.08 11.20
N PHE A 9 -34.84 15.97 9.96
CA PHE A 9 -33.74 15.07 9.64
C PHE A 9 -32.43 15.48 10.33
N LEU A 10 -32.11 16.79 10.35
CA LEU A 10 -30.92 17.30 11.04
C LEU A 10 -30.96 17.04 12.55
N LEU A 11 -32.15 17.15 13.16
CA LEU A 11 -32.33 16.87 14.58
C LEU A 11 -32.11 15.38 14.91
N ILE A 12 -32.58 14.47 14.05
CA ILE A 12 -32.35 13.03 14.20
C ILE A 12 -30.86 12.69 14.09
N VAL A 13 -30.15 13.25 13.10
CA VAL A 13 -28.69 13.02 12.92
C VAL A 13 -27.88 13.55 14.12
N ALA A 14 -28.26 14.71 14.66
CA ALA A 14 -27.61 15.26 15.85
C ALA A 14 -27.81 14.37 17.09
N LEU A 15 -29.02 13.87 17.31
CA LEU A 15 -29.32 12.95 18.43
C LEU A 15 -28.59 11.62 18.29
N LEU A 16 -28.53 11.05 17.08
CA LEU A 16 -27.77 9.83 16.82
C LEU A 16 -26.27 10.02 17.06
N SER A 17 -25.69 11.16 16.65
CA SER A 17 -24.28 11.48 16.90
C SER A 17 -23.95 11.53 18.39
N VAL A 18 -24.81 12.16 19.20
CA VAL A 18 -24.63 12.21 20.67
C VAL A 18 -24.77 10.82 21.30
N PHE A 19 -25.68 9.99 20.78
CA PHE A 19 -25.89 8.64 21.29
C PHE A 19 -24.70 7.72 20.98
N VAL A 20 -24.17 7.79 19.75
CA VAL A 20 -22.97 7.05 19.33
C VAL A 20 -21.76 7.49 20.14
N ASP A 21 -21.55 8.79 20.35
CA ASP A 21 -20.45 9.29 21.17
C ASP A 21 -20.55 8.80 22.63
N ARG A 22 -21.74 8.89 23.24
CA ARG A 22 -21.96 8.38 24.61
C ARG A 22 -21.78 6.86 24.71
N TYR A 23 -22.19 6.11 23.70
CA TYR A 23 -21.95 4.67 23.64
C TYR A 23 -20.44 4.35 23.59
N PHE A 24 -19.70 5.07 22.75
CA PHE A 24 -18.24 4.94 22.66
C PHE A 24 -17.52 5.35 23.95
N GLN A 25 -17.99 6.40 24.63
CA GLN A 25 -17.43 6.84 25.90
C GLN A 25 -17.66 5.82 27.02
N ARG A 26 -18.84 5.17 27.08
CA ARG A 26 -19.11 4.08 28.04
C ARG A 26 -18.19 2.88 27.83
N GLY A 27 -17.94 2.49 26.58
CA GLY A 27 -17.01 1.42 26.25
C GLY A 27 -15.56 1.73 26.63
N ARG A 28 -15.13 3.00 26.57
CA ARG A 28 -13.80 3.44 27.00
C ARG A 28 -13.62 3.41 28.53
N ALA A 29 -14.67 3.73 29.29
CA ALA A 29 -14.62 3.70 30.76
C ALA A 29 -14.47 2.28 31.33
N LEU A 30 -15.15 1.29 30.75
CA LEU A 30 -15.03 -0.12 31.14
C LEU A 30 -13.63 -0.66 30.85
N ARG A 31 -13.10 -0.43 29.64
CA ARG A 31 -11.73 -0.84 29.28
C ARG A 31 -10.67 -0.22 30.18
N ARG A 32 -10.83 1.04 30.60
CA ARG A 32 -9.92 1.67 31.58
C ARG A 32 -9.95 0.99 32.95
N ARG A 33 -11.11 0.49 33.40
CA ARG A 33 -11.23 -0.25 34.68
C ARG A 33 -10.61 -1.63 34.59
N GLU A 34 -10.89 -2.38 33.52
CA GLU A 34 -10.25 -3.68 33.27
C GLU A 34 -8.73 -3.53 33.14
N GLN A 35 -8.26 -2.52 32.40
CA GLN A 35 -6.84 -2.26 32.25
C GLN A 35 -6.19 -1.80 33.56
N ALA A 36 -6.88 -1.05 34.41
CA ALA A 36 -6.39 -0.70 35.75
C ALA A 36 -6.31 -1.92 36.69
N GLN A 37 -7.31 -2.81 36.67
CA GLN A 37 -7.30 -4.06 37.43
C GLN A 37 -6.20 -5.02 36.95
N LEU A 38 -6.06 -5.19 35.63
CA LEU A 38 -4.97 -5.97 35.04
C LEU A 38 -3.61 -5.37 35.40
N SER A 39 -3.48 -4.03 35.39
CA SER A 39 -2.23 -3.36 35.76
C SER A 39 -1.86 -3.58 37.23
N GLN A 40 -2.84 -3.64 38.14
CA GLN A 40 -2.63 -3.97 39.55
C GLN A 40 -2.23 -5.43 39.75
N GLN A 41 -2.94 -6.38 39.12
CA GLN A 41 -2.57 -7.81 39.16
C GLN A 41 -1.18 -8.08 38.57
N ILE A 42 -0.78 -7.31 37.57
CA ILE A 42 0.53 -7.41 36.92
C ILE A 42 1.68 -6.94 37.84
N HIS A 43 1.43 -6.08 38.82
CA HIS A 43 2.46 -5.53 39.71
C HIS A 43 2.92 -6.48 40.83
N GLU A 44 2.18 -7.56 41.10
CA GLU A 44 2.52 -8.47 42.21
C GLU A 44 3.28 -9.73 41.79
N LEU A 45 3.64 -9.91 40.52
CA LEU A 45 4.44 -11.06 40.09
C LEU A 45 5.93 -10.87 40.43
N PRO A 46 6.49 -11.62 41.42
CA PRO A 46 7.91 -11.54 41.74
C PRO A 46 8.72 -12.14 40.58
N GLY A 47 9.71 -11.39 40.08
CA GLY A 47 10.55 -11.77 38.93
C GLY A 47 10.33 -10.96 37.64
N ARG A 48 9.34 -10.07 37.58
CA ARG A 48 9.01 -9.30 36.36
C ARG A 48 9.98 -8.17 35.96
N ARG A 49 10.89 -7.72 36.81
CA ARG A 49 11.82 -6.63 36.44
C ARG A 49 12.76 -7.05 35.31
N SER A 50 13.18 -8.33 35.25
CA SER A 50 14.17 -8.78 34.26
C SER A 50 13.66 -8.77 32.82
N TRP A 51 12.40 -9.17 32.55
CA TRP A 51 11.90 -9.23 31.17
C TRP A 51 11.51 -7.83 30.64
N ARG A 52 10.94 -6.95 31.49
CA ARG A 52 10.66 -5.56 31.11
C ARG A 52 11.92 -4.75 30.92
N GLU A 53 12.94 -4.92 31.77
CA GLU A 53 14.24 -4.26 31.60
C GLU A 53 14.98 -4.84 30.39
N ARG A 54 14.86 -6.15 30.11
CA ARG A 54 15.38 -6.75 28.86
C ARG A 54 14.67 -6.21 27.63
N LEU A 55 13.34 -6.07 27.64
CA LEU A 55 12.60 -5.44 26.55
C LEU A 55 12.96 -3.96 26.43
N ALA A 56 12.96 -3.20 27.52
CA ALA A 56 13.34 -1.79 27.49
C ALA A 56 14.78 -1.58 27.00
N ALA A 57 15.73 -2.43 27.41
CA ALA A 57 17.11 -2.41 26.92
C ALA A 57 17.23 -2.84 25.44
N MET A 58 16.40 -3.80 25.02
CA MET A 58 16.27 -4.20 23.61
C MET A 58 15.62 -3.10 22.76
N TRP A 59 14.74 -2.28 23.35
CA TRP A 59 14.01 -1.19 22.70
C TRP A 59 14.77 0.15 22.73
N SER A 60 15.74 0.32 23.64
CA SER A 60 16.61 1.51 23.68
C SER A 60 17.61 1.56 22.53
N PHE A 61 17.76 0.48 21.76
CA PHE A 61 18.49 0.51 20.50
C PHE A 61 17.52 0.80 19.36
N ARG A 62 17.48 2.07 18.92
CA ARG A 62 17.16 2.43 17.52
C ARG A 62 18.23 1.85 16.57
N ARG A 63 18.52 0.55 16.69
CA ARG A 63 19.32 -0.13 15.68
C ARG A 63 18.45 -0.22 14.43
N PRO A 64 18.99 0.13 13.26
CA PRO A 64 18.30 -0.18 12.02
C PRO A 64 17.97 -1.69 12.03
N PRO A 65 16.80 -2.09 11.51
CA PRO A 65 16.48 -3.51 11.37
C PRO A 65 17.64 -4.21 10.65
N PRO A 66 17.97 -5.44 11.04
CA PRO A 66 19.08 -6.15 10.41
C PRO A 66 18.79 -6.31 8.91
N ALA A 67 19.85 -6.23 8.09
CA ALA A 67 19.74 -6.15 6.63
C ALA A 67 19.06 -7.38 6.00
N ASP A 68 18.98 -8.47 6.74
CA ASP A 68 18.38 -9.76 6.37
C ASP A 68 16.89 -9.87 6.75
N LEU A 69 16.29 -8.88 7.42
CA LEU A 69 14.92 -8.98 7.92
C LEU A 69 13.90 -9.13 6.80
N SER A 70 14.14 -8.53 5.63
CA SER A 70 13.29 -8.68 4.46
C SER A 70 13.32 -10.09 3.89
N GLN A 71 14.47 -10.78 3.95
CA GLN A 71 14.59 -12.17 3.53
C GLN A 71 13.84 -13.11 4.47
N HIS A 72 13.96 -12.88 5.78
CA HIS A 72 13.18 -13.62 6.79
C HIS A 72 11.67 -13.40 6.60
N LEU A 73 11.24 -12.17 6.31
CA LEU A 73 9.85 -11.87 6.04
C LEU A 73 9.33 -12.58 4.77
N ARG A 74 10.12 -12.60 3.68
CA ARG A 74 9.77 -13.36 2.47
C ARG A 74 9.69 -14.87 2.72
N ALA A 75 10.64 -15.44 3.45
CA ALA A 75 10.63 -16.86 3.81
C ALA A 75 9.48 -17.23 4.77
N TRP A 76 9.13 -16.32 5.68
CA TRP A 76 7.95 -16.49 6.51
C TRP A 76 6.66 -16.40 5.69
N ALA A 77 6.57 -15.46 4.75
CA ALA A 77 5.43 -15.32 3.87
C ALA A 77 5.21 -16.56 2.98
N THR A 78 6.27 -17.19 2.49
CA THR A 78 6.14 -18.43 1.70
C THR A 78 5.50 -19.57 2.50
N THR A 79 5.74 -19.61 3.81
CA THR A 79 5.20 -20.66 4.69
C THR A 79 3.82 -20.35 5.25
N MET A 80 3.50 -19.08 5.53
CA MET A 80 2.25 -18.69 6.19
C MET A 80 1.12 -18.27 5.23
N LEU A 81 1.43 -17.94 3.98
CA LEU A 81 0.45 -17.42 3.01
C LEU A 81 -0.01 -18.46 1.97
N THR A 82 -0.03 -19.74 2.34
CA THR A 82 -0.40 -20.83 1.42
C THR A 82 -1.85 -20.72 0.91
N GLU A 83 -2.74 -20.08 1.67
CA GLU A 83 -4.14 -19.88 1.30
C GLU A 83 -4.37 -18.65 0.39
N ASP A 84 -3.38 -17.76 0.25
CA ASP A 84 -3.50 -16.50 -0.48
C ASP A 84 -2.32 -16.35 -1.47
N GLU A 85 -2.34 -17.20 -2.51
CA GLU A 85 -1.27 -17.27 -3.53
C GLU A 85 -1.01 -15.90 -4.18
N ALA A 86 -2.06 -15.13 -4.45
CA ALA A 86 -1.92 -13.81 -5.06
C ALA A 86 -1.14 -12.85 -4.15
N PHE A 87 -1.44 -12.84 -2.86
CA PHE A 87 -0.76 -12.01 -1.89
C PHE A 87 0.67 -12.49 -1.61
N GLN A 88 0.88 -13.81 -1.57
CA GLN A 88 2.20 -14.43 -1.49
C GLN A 88 3.07 -14.00 -2.69
N HIS A 89 2.56 -14.14 -3.91
CA HIS A 89 3.24 -13.71 -5.13
C HIS A 89 3.55 -12.21 -5.13
N TRP A 90 2.62 -11.38 -4.66
CA TRP A 90 2.85 -9.93 -4.55
C TRP A 90 4.04 -9.63 -3.61
N LEU A 91 4.06 -10.24 -2.42
CA LEU A 91 5.10 -9.97 -1.43
C LEU A 91 6.48 -10.49 -1.84
N ILE A 92 6.53 -11.67 -2.48
CA ILE A 92 7.77 -12.26 -3.02
C ILE A 92 8.27 -11.50 -4.24
N GLY A 93 7.35 -11.01 -5.08
CA GLY A 93 7.64 -10.29 -6.32
C GLY A 93 8.06 -8.82 -6.13
N LEU A 94 8.02 -8.30 -4.90
CA LEU A 94 8.53 -6.95 -4.62
C LEU A 94 10.04 -6.86 -4.95
N PRO A 95 10.49 -5.81 -5.65
CA PRO A 95 11.91 -5.48 -5.76
C PRO A 95 12.59 -5.41 -4.39
N ASP A 96 13.90 -5.67 -4.31
CA ASP A 96 14.61 -5.71 -3.03
C ASP A 96 14.55 -4.40 -2.26
N GLU A 97 14.64 -3.26 -2.94
CA GLU A 97 14.48 -1.92 -2.34
C GLU A 97 13.08 -1.73 -1.75
N ASP A 98 12.03 -2.09 -2.49
CA ASP A 98 10.64 -2.02 -2.03
C ASP A 98 10.37 -2.98 -0.87
N ALA A 99 10.95 -4.18 -0.91
CA ALA A 99 10.83 -5.16 0.17
C ALA A 99 11.54 -4.69 1.44
N GLN A 100 12.70 -4.05 1.32
CA GLN A 100 13.39 -3.42 2.46
C GLN A 100 12.55 -2.28 3.05
N HIS A 101 12.04 -1.38 2.21
CA HIS A 101 11.20 -0.28 2.65
C HIS A 101 9.91 -0.77 3.31
N PHE A 102 9.26 -1.77 2.71
CA PHE A 102 8.09 -2.43 3.27
C PHE A 102 8.37 -3.06 4.65
N THR A 103 9.49 -3.78 4.77
CA THR A 103 9.91 -4.41 6.03
C THR A 103 10.21 -3.36 7.10
N ALA A 104 10.84 -2.25 6.73
CA ALA A 104 11.09 -1.14 7.65
C ALA A 104 9.78 -0.51 8.16
N ASN A 105 8.77 -0.34 7.29
CA ASN A 105 7.46 0.18 7.68
C ASN A 105 6.71 -0.81 8.59
N LEU A 106 6.77 -2.11 8.29
CA LEU A 106 6.21 -3.14 9.16
C LEU A 106 6.91 -3.14 10.54
N ALA A 107 8.23 -2.99 10.56
CA ALA A 107 8.98 -2.89 11.81
C ALA A 107 8.59 -1.65 12.62
N ALA A 108 8.40 -0.51 11.97
CA ALA A 108 7.91 0.72 12.60
C ALA A 108 6.49 0.53 13.17
N PHE A 109 5.60 -0.12 12.42
CA PHE A 109 4.25 -0.46 12.90
C PHE A 109 4.29 -1.36 14.15
N TYR A 110 5.17 -2.38 14.18
CA TYR A 110 5.38 -3.19 15.38
C TYR A 110 5.87 -2.33 16.55
N GLN A 111 6.81 -1.41 16.32
CA GLN A 111 7.31 -0.51 17.35
C GLN A 111 6.21 0.39 17.91
N GLU A 112 5.30 0.90 17.08
CA GLU A 112 4.13 1.69 17.52
C GLU A 112 3.19 0.88 18.43
N LEU A 113 3.09 -0.43 18.23
CA LEU A 113 2.35 -1.35 19.10
C LEU A 113 3.12 -1.73 20.37
N GLY A 114 4.36 -1.29 20.53
CA GLY A 114 5.24 -1.77 21.59
C GLY A 114 5.64 -3.24 21.38
N LEU A 115 5.96 -3.61 20.16
CA LEU A 115 6.47 -4.92 19.77
C LEU A 115 7.73 -4.75 18.92
N ALA A 116 8.53 -5.81 18.82
CA ALA A 116 9.67 -5.85 17.90
C ALA A 116 9.38 -6.87 16.80
N LEU A 117 9.52 -6.49 15.53
CA LEU A 117 9.29 -7.40 14.40
C LEU A 117 10.11 -8.70 14.48
N PRO A 118 11.38 -8.72 14.96
CA PRO A 118 12.11 -9.97 15.14
C PRO A 118 11.42 -11.00 16.04
N LEU A 119 10.52 -10.59 16.95
CA LEU A 119 9.74 -11.52 17.78
C LEU A 119 8.84 -12.44 16.95
N LEU A 120 8.49 -12.05 15.73
CA LEU A 120 7.75 -12.90 14.79
C LEU A 120 8.53 -14.17 14.41
N PHE A 121 9.86 -14.12 14.45
CA PHE A 121 10.76 -15.19 14.03
C PHE A 121 11.47 -15.86 15.21
N ASP A 122 11.19 -15.43 16.43
CA ASP A 122 11.88 -15.91 17.63
C ASP A 122 11.40 -17.33 18.00
N PRO A 123 12.28 -18.33 18.08
CA PRO A 123 11.91 -19.69 18.44
C PRO A 123 11.34 -19.80 19.87
N ASP A 124 11.70 -18.92 20.80
CA ASP A 124 11.17 -18.93 22.16
C ASP A 124 9.70 -18.50 22.17
N VAL A 125 9.30 -17.60 21.27
CA VAL A 125 7.89 -17.26 21.05
C VAL A 125 7.11 -18.45 20.52
N GLY A 126 7.76 -19.34 19.75
CA GLY A 126 7.19 -20.61 19.28
C GLY A 126 6.78 -21.58 20.40
N GLN A 127 7.31 -21.42 21.61
CA GLN A 127 6.87 -22.18 22.78
C GLN A 127 5.50 -21.71 23.30
N HIS A 128 5.00 -20.57 22.82
CA HIS A 128 3.73 -19.95 23.19
C HIS A 128 2.83 -19.80 21.96
N PRO A 129 2.12 -20.86 21.51
CA PRO A 129 1.44 -20.88 20.22
C PRO A 129 0.38 -19.79 20.06
N ALA A 130 -0.36 -19.46 21.14
CA ALA A 130 -1.33 -18.37 21.12
C ALA A 130 -0.70 -17.00 20.87
N LEU A 131 0.49 -16.75 21.46
CA LEU A 131 1.23 -15.50 21.25
C LEU A 131 1.79 -15.44 19.83
N GLN A 132 2.38 -16.55 19.36
CA GLN A 132 2.91 -16.64 18.00
C GLN A 132 1.82 -16.40 16.96
N GLN A 133 0.66 -17.03 17.12
CA GLN A 133 -0.51 -16.82 16.26
C GLN A 133 -0.95 -15.35 16.26
N THR A 134 -1.04 -14.72 17.43
CA THR A 134 -1.40 -13.30 17.55
C THR A 134 -0.42 -12.41 16.79
N LEU A 135 0.88 -12.65 16.92
CA LEU A 135 1.91 -11.90 16.20
C LEU A 135 1.82 -12.11 14.70
N GLN A 136 1.55 -13.34 14.24
CA GLN A 136 1.34 -13.62 12.82
C GLN A 136 0.10 -12.91 12.28
N GLU A 137 -1.03 -12.94 12.99
CA GLU A 137 -2.26 -12.26 12.60
C GLU A 137 -2.07 -10.73 12.46
N ILE A 138 -1.27 -10.12 13.35
CA ILE A 138 -0.92 -8.70 13.27
C ILE A 138 -0.11 -8.41 12.01
N ALA A 139 0.95 -9.18 11.74
CA ALA A 139 1.75 -9.03 10.52
C ALA A 139 0.88 -9.20 9.27
N LEU A 140 0.12 -10.29 9.20
CA LEU A 140 -0.77 -10.60 8.07
C LEU A 140 -1.78 -9.49 7.81
N SER A 141 -2.38 -8.94 8.86
CA SER A 141 -3.33 -7.83 8.76
C SER A 141 -2.68 -6.57 8.18
N TYR A 142 -1.49 -6.21 8.67
CA TYR A 142 -0.73 -5.09 8.13
C TYR A 142 -0.39 -5.30 6.66
N CYS A 143 0.14 -6.46 6.30
CA CYS A 143 0.58 -6.70 4.95
C CYS A 143 -0.59 -6.76 3.95
N ARG A 144 -1.73 -7.36 4.33
CA ARG A 144 -2.97 -7.35 3.54
C ARG A 144 -3.51 -5.93 3.34
N LEU A 145 -3.49 -5.10 4.38
CA LEU A 145 -3.91 -3.70 4.28
C LEU A 145 -3.03 -2.94 3.28
N HIS A 146 -1.72 -3.14 3.35
CA HIS A 146 -0.78 -2.48 2.45
C HIS A 146 -0.92 -2.95 1.00
N ALA A 147 -1.13 -4.25 0.76
CA ALA A 147 -1.41 -4.77 -0.58
C ALA A 147 -2.70 -4.18 -1.16
N ARG A 148 -3.78 -4.12 -0.36
CA ARG A 148 -5.04 -3.48 -0.76
C ARG A 148 -4.85 -1.99 -1.05
N ALA A 149 -4.06 -1.29 -0.25
CA ALA A 149 -3.76 0.13 -0.49
C ALA A 149 -2.97 0.34 -1.79
N ALA A 150 -2.00 -0.53 -2.08
CA ALA A 150 -1.25 -0.51 -3.33
C ALA A 150 -2.17 -0.76 -4.54
N GLN A 151 -3.06 -1.76 -4.45
CA GLN A 151 -4.05 -2.04 -5.49
C GLN A 151 -5.01 -0.86 -5.68
N ALA A 152 -5.56 -0.32 -4.60
CA ALA A 152 -6.48 0.83 -4.65
C ALA A 152 -5.81 2.07 -5.26
N ARG A 153 -4.50 2.27 -5.04
CA ARG A 153 -3.74 3.34 -5.67
C ARG A 153 -3.69 3.17 -7.19
N VAL A 154 -3.43 1.95 -7.69
CA VAL A 154 -3.43 1.64 -9.13
C VAL A 154 -4.82 1.84 -9.73
N GLU A 155 -5.87 1.35 -9.05
CA GLU A 155 -7.27 1.55 -9.46
C GLU A 155 -7.63 3.03 -9.54
N MET A 156 -7.23 3.83 -8.54
CA MET A 156 -7.48 5.26 -8.50
C MET A 156 -6.74 5.99 -9.64
N GLN A 157 -5.49 5.63 -9.92
CA GLN A 157 -4.73 6.16 -11.06
C GLN A 157 -5.41 5.81 -12.38
N GLY A 158 -5.80 4.54 -12.57
CA GLY A 158 -6.55 4.10 -13.75
C GLY A 158 -7.84 4.88 -13.94
N PHE A 159 -8.62 5.06 -12.87
CA PHE A 159 -9.84 5.86 -12.89
C PHE A 159 -9.58 7.32 -13.27
N GLN A 160 -8.51 7.94 -12.74
CA GLN A 160 -8.11 9.30 -13.08
C GLN A 160 -7.75 9.44 -14.56
N HIS A 161 -6.93 8.54 -15.11
CA HIS A 161 -6.59 8.52 -16.54
C HIS A 161 -7.83 8.34 -17.41
N TYR A 162 -8.69 7.39 -17.05
CA TYR A 162 -9.92 7.14 -17.79
C TYR A 162 -10.88 8.33 -17.76
N ARG A 163 -11.00 9.01 -16.61
CA ARG A 163 -11.79 10.23 -16.48
C ARG A 163 -11.23 11.36 -17.35
N ALA A 164 -9.91 11.58 -17.35
CA ALA A 164 -9.26 12.58 -18.19
C ALA A 164 -9.51 12.31 -19.68
N PHE A 165 -9.39 11.04 -20.09
CA PHE A 165 -9.75 10.58 -21.43
C PHE A 165 -11.21 10.89 -21.79
N LYS A 166 -12.18 10.59 -20.90
CA LYS A 166 -13.60 10.90 -21.16
C LYS A 166 -13.87 12.39 -21.37
N HIS A 167 -13.11 13.26 -20.70
CA HIS A 167 -13.26 14.71 -20.87
C HIS A 167 -12.64 15.24 -22.17
N ALA A 168 -11.57 14.62 -22.68
CA ALA A 168 -10.87 15.07 -23.87
C ALA A 168 -10.38 13.90 -24.75
N PRO A 169 -11.27 13.10 -25.35
CA PRO A 169 -10.91 11.82 -25.97
C PRO A 169 -10.07 11.94 -27.26
N THR A 170 -9.95 13.15 -27.81
CA THR A 170 -9.32 13.41 -29.11
C THR A 170 -7.89 13.93 -29.03
N THR A 171 -7.34 14.14 -27.83
CA THR A 171 -5.92 14.55 -27.70
C THR A 171 -4.99 13.39 -28.06
N VAL A 172 -3.78 13.68 -28.54
CA VAL A 172 -2.82 12.63 -28.95
C VAL A 172 -2.48 11.67 -27.80
N GLU A 173 -2.28 12.22 -26.59
CA GLU A 173 -2.00 11.43 -25.38
C GLU A 173 -3.17 10.51 -25.03
N HIS A 174 -4.39 11.03 -25.01
CA HIS A 174 -5.59 10.26 -24.67
C HIS A 174 -5.93 9.23 -25.75
N LEU A 175 -5.64 9.52 -27.02
CA LEU A 175 -5.81 8.55 -28.10
C LEU A 175 -4.83 7.38 -27.94
N ARG A 176 -3.57 7.63 -27.57
CA ARG A 176 -2.59 6.57 -27.27
C ARG A 176 -3.06 5.70 -26.10
N PHE A 177 -3.54 6.32 -25.02
CA PHE A 177 -4.12 5.59 -23.89
C PHE A 177 -5.33 4.75 -24.33
N ALA A 178 -6.22 5.31 -25.13
CA ALA A 178 -7.41 4.62 -25.61
C ALA A 178 -7.06 3.42 -26.52
N GLN A 179 -6.03 3.54 -27.36
CA GLN A 179 -5.51 2.43 -28.17
C GLN A 179 -4.94 1.31 -27.30
N GLN A 180 -4.17 1.65 -26.25
CA GLN A 180 -3.65 0.67 -25.30
C GLN A 180 -4.78 -0.03 -24.53
N LEU A 181 -5.76 0.73 -24.07
CA LEU A 181 -6.94 0.19 -23.39
C LEU A 181 -7.76 -0.72 -24.31
N TYR A 182 -8.02 -0.31 -25.55
CA TYR A 182 -8.70 -1.15 -26.52
C TYR A 182 -7.95 -2.45 -26.78
N ALA A 183 -6.63 -2.39 -26.99
CA ALA A 183 -5.81 -3.59 -27.16
C ALA A 183 -5.92 -4.53 -25.95
N GLN A 184 -5.91 -4.00 -24.72
CA GLN A 184 -6.08 -4.78 -23.50
C GLN A 184 -7.48 -5.40 -23.39
N LEU A 185 -8.52 -4.67 -23.78
CA LEU A 185 -9.89 -5.18 -23.81
C LEU A 185 -10.07 -6.31 -24.83
N VAL A 186 -9.40 -6.23 -25.99
CA VAL A 186 -9.36 -7.31 -26.99
C VAL A 186 -8.59 -8.53 -26.47
N GLU A 187 -7.41 -8.32 -25.88
CA GLU A 187 -6.58 -9.39 -25.29
C GLU A 187 -7.36 -10.19 -24.24
N ASN A 188 -8.13 -9.50 -23.40
CA ASN A 188 -8.99 -10.09 -22.38
C ASN A 188 -10.35 -10.57 -22.90
N ARG A 189 -10.59 -10.51 -24.22
CA ARG A 189 -11.83 -10.92 -24.91
C ARG A 189 -13.11 -10.22 -24.41
N ILE A 190 -12.97 -9.00 -23.89
CA ILE A 190 -14.11 -8.17 -23.43
C ILE A 190 -14.80 -7.52 -24.64
N VAL A 191 -14.03 -7.15 -25.65
CA VAL A 191 -14.51 -6.61 -26.93
C VAL A 191 -13.93 -7.42 -28.10
N PRO A 192 -14.66 -7.54 -29.23
CA PRO A 192 -14.11 -8.17 -30.43
C PRO A 192 -12.94 -7.37 -31.00
N ALA A 193 -11.99 -8.07 -31.63
CA ALA A 193 -10.96 -7.44 -32.43
C ALA A 193 -11.57 -6.65 -33.59
N ALA A 194 -10.91 -5.55 -33.99
CA ALA A 194 -11.39 -4.75 -35.11
C ALA A 194 -11.29 -5.56 -36.41
N SER A 195 -12.27 -5.42 -37.31
CA SER A 195 -12.22 -6.07 -38.61
C SER A 195 -11.08 -5.51 -39.46
N SER A 196 -10.60 -6.28 -40.43
CA SER A 196 -9.58 -5.82 -41.40
C SER A 196 -9.98 -4.53 -42.12
N ALA A 197 -11.27 -4.39 -42.46
CA ALA A 197 -11.83 -3.18 -43.05
C ALA A 197 -11.66 -1.95 -42.14
N MET A 198 -11.80 -2.12 -40.82
CA MET A 198 -11.64 -1.02 -39.86
C MET A 198 -10.22 -0.47 -39.84
N PHE A 199 -9.19 -1.30 -40.09
CA PHE A 199 -7.81 -0.82 -40.16
C PHE A 199 -7.55 0.08 -41.37
N LEU A 200 -8.28 -0.14 -42.46
CA LEU A 200 -8.21 0.66 -43.69
C LEU A 200 -9.14 1.87 -43.69
N ALA A 201 -10.03 1.99 -42.70
CA ALA A 201 -10.97 3.09 -42.59
C ALA A 201 -10.26 4.43 -42.30
N PRO A 202 -10.89 5.57 -42.65
CA PRO A 202 -10.41 6.90 -42.27
C PRO A 202 -10.16 7.03 -40.76
N GLU A 203 -9.21 7.87 -40.38
CA GLU A 203 -8.80 8.01 -38.97
C GLU A 203 -9.94 8.45 -38.04
N ALA A 204 -10.82 9.33 -38.51
CA ALA A 204 -12.00 9.74 -37.76
C ALA A 204 -12.92 8.55 -37.44
N GLU A 205 -13.19 7.68 -38.41
CA GLU A 205 -14.02 6.48 -38.22
C GLU A 205 -13.34 5.47 -37.27
N ARG A 206 -12.02 5.26 -37.41
CA ARG A 206 -11.24 4.42 -36.50
C ARG A 206 -11.33 4.88 -35.06
N ARG A 207 -11.22 6.20 -34.86
CA ARG A 207 -11.37 6.81 -33.53
C ARG A 207 -12.77 6.60 -32.98
N ASP A 208 -13.81 6.89 -33.76
CA ASP A 208 -15.19 6.76 -33.30
C ASP A 208 -15.55 5.31 -32.94
N TYR A 209 -15.08 4.35 -33.75
CA TYR A 209 -15.19 2.93 -33.44
C TYR A 209 -14.53 2.60 -32.10
N LEU A 210 -13.29 3.03 -31.88
CA LEU A 210 -12.54 2.77 -30.66
C LEU A 210 -13.26 3.33 -29.42
N LEU A 211 -13.73 4.58 -29.49
CA LEU A 211 -14.47 5.23 -28.40
C LEU A 211 -15.76 4.45 -28.08
N ARG A 212 -16.49 4.02 -29.11
CA ARG A 212 -17.70 3.20 -28.96
C ARG A 212 -17.38 1.88 -28.28
N MET A 213 -16.36 1.14 -28.73
CA MET A 213 -16.01 -0.16 -28.15
C MET A 213 -15.59 -0.05 -26.68
N ILE A 214 -14.82 0.98 -26.32
CA ILE A 214 -14.43 1.24 -24.92
C ILE A 214 -15.66 1.54 -24.06
N THR A 215 -16.59 2.36 -24.57
CA THR A 215 -17.82 2.72 -23.85
C THR A 215 -18.74 1.51 -23.68
N GLU A 216 -18.90 0.69 -24.70
CA GLU A 216 -19.67 -0.56 -24.63
C GLU A 216 -19.05 -1.55 -23.63
N ALA A 217 -17.72 -1.65 -23.58
CA ALA A 217 -17.02 -2.50 -22.62
C ALA A 217 -17.28 -2.06 -21.17
N GLU A 218 -17.19 -0.76 -20.89
CA GLU A 218 -17.49 -0.17 -19.57
C GLU A 218 -18.90 -0.52 -19.11
N GLN A 219 -19.88 -0.46 -20.02
CA GLN A 219 -21.30 -0.72 -19.74
C GLN A 219 -21.62 -2.22 -19.60
N ARG A 220 -20.96 -3.08 -20.38
CA ARG A 220 -21.24 -4.52 -20.41
C ARG A 220 -20.68 -5.26 -19.19
N ASP A 221 -19.41 -5.01 -18.85
CA ASP A 221 -18.73 -5.69 -17.74
C ASP A 221 -17.73 -4.73 -17.09
N ARG A 222 -18.24 -4.00 -16.08
CA ARG A 222 -17.47 -2.97 -15.39
C ARG A 222 -16.26 -3.51 -14.64
N GLU A 223 -16.35 -4.73 -14.10
CA GLU A 223 -15.25 -5.32 -13.35
C GLU A 223 -14.12 -5.76 -14.29
N ALA A 224 -14.44 -6.43 -15.40
CA ALA A 224 -13.45 -6.80 -16.40
C ALA A 224 -12.82 -5.57 -17.05
N PHE A 225 -13.62 -4.53 -17.31
CA PHE A 225 -13.14 -3.24 -17.80
C PHE A 225 -12.13 -2.61 -16.82
N ASN A 226 -12.45 -2.54 -15.53
CA ASN A 226 -11.56 -1.98 -14.51
C ASN A 226 -10.24 -2.78 -14.41
N ARG A 227 -10.30 -4.12 -14.50
CA ARG A 227 -9.09 -4.96 -14.53
C ARG A 227 -8.20 -4.62 -15.73
N ALA A 228 -8.78 -4.50 -16.93
CA ALA A 228 -8.06 -4.10 -18.14
C ALA A 228 -7.46 -2.70 -18.00
N LEU A 229 -8.20 -1.76 -17.41
CA LEU A 229 -7.74 -0.41 -17.13
C LEU A 229 -6.51 -0.38 -16.20
N CYS A 230 -6.55 -1.14 -15.10
CA CYS A 230 -5.41 -1.26 -14.19
C CYS A 230 -4.17 -1.87 -14.87
N GLN A 231 -4.35 -2.87 -15.73
CA GLN A 231 -3.24 -3.48 -16.49
C GLN A 231 -2.52 -2.46 -17.39
N VAL A 232 -3.27 -1.57 -18.04
CA VAL A 232 -2.71 -0.50 -18.87
C VAL A 232 -1.86 0.46 -18.04
N VAL A 233 -2.36 0.88 -16.87
CA VAL A 233 -1.63 1.78 -15.96
C VAL A 233 -0.36 1.14 -15.41
N VAL A 234 -0.42 -0.14 -15.02
CA VAL A 234 0.75 -0.89 -14.55
C VAL A 234 1.81 -0.96 -15.65
N ARG A 235 1.43 -1.33 -16.89
CA ARG A 235 2.37 -1.39 -18.03
C ARG A 235 3.04 -0.03 -18.30
N GLN A 236 2.30 1.07 -18.21
CA GLN A 236 2.86 2.41 -18.38
C GLN A 236 3.85 2.79 -17.27
N THR A 237 3.58 2.37 -16.04
CA THR A 237 4.45 2.66 -14.88
C THR A 237 5.74 1.84 -14.92
N THR A 238 5.67 0.56 -15.31
CA THR A 238 6.83 -0.34 -15.38
C THR A 238 7.78 0.02 -16.55
N MET A 239 7.26 0.58 -17.65
CA MET A 239 8.07 0.95 -18.81
C MET A 239 8.67 2.36 -18.72
N ALA A 240 8.32 3.15 -17.71
CA ALA A 240 9.05 4.39 -17.44
C ALA A 240 10.46 3.98 -16.98
N PRO A 241 11.53 4.27 -17.74
CA PRO A 241 12.88 4.09 -17.22
C PRO A 241 12.96 4.86 -15.91
N LEU A 242 13.37 4.18 -14.83
CA LEU A 242 13.69 4.83 -13.57
C LEU A 242 14.49 6.08 -13.91
N PRO A 243 14.07 7.29 -13.50
CA PRO A 243 14.83 8.49 -13.77
C PRO A 243 16.25 8.24 -13.25
N THR A 244 17.19 8.09 -14.18
CA THR A 244 18.62 8.02 -13.91
C THR A 244 19.17 9.38 -13.44
N ASP A 245 18.27 10.33 -13.19
CA ASP A 245 18.54 11.64 -12.65
C ASP A 245 18.86 11.54 -11.17
N GLY A 246 20.16 11.53 -10.88
CA GLY A 246 20.64 12.10 -9.63
C GLY A 246 21.20 11.13 -8.61
N VAL A 247 22.01 10.15 -9.03
CA VAL A 247 23.24 9.90 -8.25
C VAL A 247 24.07 11.16 -8.37
N THR A 248 23.70 12.12 -7.53
CA THR A 248 24.39 13.36 -7.29
C THR A 248 25.81 12.96 -6.97
N ALA A 249 26.71 13.38 -7.85
CA ALA A 249 28.13 13.30 -7.66
C ALA A 249 28.46 13.57 -6.19
N VAL A 250 29.13 12.61 -5.56
CA VAL A 250 29.82 12.84 -4.29
C VAL A 250 30.54 14.18 -4.43
N PRO A 251 30.28 15.17 -3.55
CA PRO A 251 30.99 16.43 -3.60
C PRO A 251 32.48 16.11 -3.52
N ARG A 252 33.17 16.28 -4.65
CA ARG A 252 34.61 16.11 -4.78
C ARG A 252 35.20 17.13 -3.82
N LYS A 253 35.64 16.66 -2.64
CA LYS A 253 36.38 17.47 -1.67
C LYS A 253 37.41 18.28 -2.44
N SER A 254 37.23 19.59 -2.43
CA SER A 254 38.17 20.56 -2.96
C SER A 254 39.54 20.20 -2.40
N GLN A 255 40.47 19.83 -3.29
CA GLN A 255 41.88 19.73 -2.95
C GLN A 255 42.31 21.07 -2.33
N PRO A 256 43.07 21.07 -1.22
CA PRO A 256 43.71 22.28 -0.76
C PRO A 256 44.70 22.73 -1.82
N VAL A 257 44.47 23.93 -2.38
CA VAL A 257 45.44 24.62 -3.22
C VAL A 257 46.65 24.93 -2.32
N PHE A 258 47.73 24.18 -2.52
CA PHE A 258 49.04 24.50 -1.96
C PHE A 258 49.52 25.78 -2.65
N SER A 259 49.50 26.91 -1.92
CA SER A 259 50.26 28.09 -2.31
C SER A 259 51.73 27.84 -2.02
N PRO A 260 52.64 27.86 -3.02
CA PRO A 260 54.07 27.84 -2.75
C PRO A 260 54.47 29.17 -2.10
N SER A 261 54.87 29.09 -0.83
CA SER A 261 55.57 30.15 -0.12
C SER A 261 56.92 30.38 -0.81
N THR A 262 57.03 31.44 -1.61
CA THR A 262 58.31 31.91 -2.13
C THR A 262 59.09 32.52 -0.97
N ALA A 263 60.11 31.81 -0.52
CA ALA A 263 61.14 32.30 0.38
C ALA A 263 62.35 32.79 -0.43
N GLY A 264 62.92 33.92 -0.01
CA GLY A 264 64.24 34.44 -0.42
C GLY A 264 64.20 35.30 -1.69
N ILE A 265 64.86 36.45 -1.79
CA ILE A 265 66.02 37.01 -1.07
C ILE A 265 65.85 38.53 -1.03
#